data_AF-A0A958HHU3-F1
#
_entry.id   AF-A0A958HHU3-F1
#
_cell.length_a   1.000
_cell.length_b   1.000
_cell.length_c   1.000
_cell.angle_alpha   90.00
_cell.angle_beta   90.00
_cell.angle_gamma   90.00
#
_symmetry.space_group_name_H-M   'P 1'
#
loop_
_entity.id
_entity.type
_entity.pdbx_description
1 polymer ?
#
loop_
_entity_poly.entity_id
_entity_poly.type
_entity_poly.pdbx_seq_one_letter_code
_entity_poly.pdbx_strand_id
1 'polypeptide(L)' 'MEMKTGIETFDGVKRLIIVAAHPDDLETLCGGTVVQLVQRGVKVFSVNCT' A
#
# COMPACT_ATOMS: atom_id res chain seq x y z
N MET A 1 7.34 16.25 16.92
CA MET A 1 7.39 15.24 15.85
C MET A 1 6.87 15.90 14.59
N GLU A 2 7.64 15.84 13.51
CA GLU A 2 7.20 16.36 12.21
C GLU A 2 6.17 15.39 11.61
N MET A 3 5.02 15.92 11.21
CA MET A 3 3.95 15.12 10.61
C MET A 3 4.24 14.94 9.12
N LYS A 4 4.55 13.71 8.72
CA LYS A 4 4.72 13.34 7.31
C LYS A 4 3.37 13.24 6.59
N THR A 5 3.28 13.69 5.34
CA THR A 5 2.03 13.77 4.57
C THR A 5 2.21 13.25 3.13
N GLY A 6 1.86 11.98 2.89
CA GLY A 6 1.88 11.41 1.55
C GLY A 6 2.64 10.10 1.50
N ILE A 7 3.46 9.91 0.47
CA ILE A 7 4.17 8.65 0.26
C ILE A 7 5.35 8.48 1.25
N GLU A 8 5.92 9.58 1.74
CA GLU A 8 7.00 9.61 2.72
C GLU A 8 6.54 9.16 4.12
N THR A 9 5.23 9.14 4.37
CA THR A 9 4.64 8.49 5.54
C THR A 9 5.03 7.00 5.63
N PHE A 10 5.37 6.37 4.49
CA PHE A 10 5.80 4.98 4.42
C PHE A 10 7.32 4.78 4.46
N ASP A 11 8.11 5.83 4.75
CA ASP A 11 9.56 5.70 4.84
C ASP A 11 9.98 4.64 5.88
N GLY A 12 10.88 3.74 5.48
CA GLY A 12 11.36 2.65 6.33
C GLY A 12 10.45 1.42 6.37
N VAL A 13 9.21 1.50 5.86
CA VAL A 13 8.33 0.34 5.71
C VAL A 13 8.96 -0.67 4.75
N LYS A 14 8.94 -1.95 5.13
CA LYS A 14 9.50 -3.06 4.32
C LYS A 14 8.44 -4.03 3.81
N ARG A 15 7.28 -4.08 4.47
CA ARG A 15 6.18 -4.98 4.14
C ARG A 15 4.86 -4.25 4.34
N LEU A 16 3.91 -4.47 3.43
CA LEU A 16 2.57 -3.92 3.47
C LEU A 16 1.56 -5.05 3.33
N ILE A 17 0.50 -5.03 4.13
CA ILE A 17 -0.69 -5.85 3.92
C ILE A 17 -1.86 -4.94 3.55
N ILE A 18 -2.61 -5.33 2.52
CA ILE A 18 -3.81 -4.65 2.05
C ILE A 18 -4.96 -5.61 2.31
N VAL A 19 -5.95 -5.13 3.05
CA VAL A 19 -7.17 -5.88 3.34
C VAL A 19 -8.29 -5.19 2.59
N ALA A 20 -8.92 -5.93 1.69
CA ALA A 20 -9.94 -5.44 0.77
C ALA A 20 -11.18 -6.33 0.84
N ALA A 21 -12.35 -5.79 0.49
CA ALA A 21 -13.57 -6.58 0.46
C ALA A 21 -13.60 -7.45 -0.80
N HIS A 22 -13.35 -6.83 -1.96
CA HIS A 22 -13.43 -7.46 -3.27
C HIS A 22 -12.10 -7.40 -4.02
N PRO A 23 -11.91 -8.26 -5.05
CA PRO A 23 -10.63 -8.36 -5.76
C PRO A 23 -10.14 -7.11 -6.48
N ASP A 24 -11.00 -6.13 -6.75
CA ASP A 24 -10.70 -4.90 -7.49
C ASP A 24 -10.45 -3.67 -6.60
N ASP A 25 -10.77 -3.73 -5.31
CA ASP A 25 -10.65 -2.58 -4.40
C ASP A 25 -9.20 -2.06 -4.32
N LEU A 26 -8.21 -2.96 -4.36
CA LEU A 26 -6.79 -2.58 -4.31
C LEU A 26 -6.45 -1.68 -5.49
N GLU A 27 -6.76 -2.14 -6.70
CA GLU A 27 -6.48 -1.45 -7.96
C GLU A 27 -7.22 -0.12 -8.02
N THR A 28 -8.50 -0.11 -7.65
CA THR A 28 -9.36 1.08 -7.74
C THR A 28 -9.04 2.14 -6.69
N LEU A 29 -8.78 1.75 -5.44
CA LEU A 29 -8.61 2.71 -4.35
C LEU A 29 -7.16 3.14 -4.14
N CYS A 30 -6.21 2.24 -4.33
CA CYS A 30 -4.82 2.48 -3.92
C CYS A 30 -3.75 1.98 -4.89
N GLY A 31 -4.12 1.52 -6.08
CA GLY A 31 -3.19 0.90 -7.04
C GLY A 31 -1.97 1.79 -7.35
N GLY A 32 -2.17 3.08 -7.55
CA GLY A 32 -1.07 4.03 -7.77
C GLY A 32 -0.10 4.11 -6.59
N THR A 33 -0.60 4.14 -5.37
CA THR A 33 0.22 4.13 -4.15
C THR A 33 0.97 2.81 -4.00
N VAL A 34 0.30 1.68 -4.24
CA VAL A 34 0.91 0.35 -4.19
C VAL A 34 2.07 0.24 -5.17
N VAL A 35 1.90 0.71 -6.41
CA VAL A 35 2.98 0.74 -7.41
C VAL A 35 4.18 1.52 -6.91
N GLN A 36 3.99 2.72 -6.34
CA GLN A 36 5.09 3.51 -5.80
C GLN A 36 5.82 2.79 -4.65
N LEU A 37 5.09 2.11 -3.77
CA LEU A 37 5.68 1.38 -2.65
C LEU A 37 6.43 0.12 -3.12
N VAL A 38 5.89 -0.62 -4.08
CA VAL A 38 6.56 -1.77 -4.71
C VAL A 38 7.86 -1.33 -5.39
N GLN A 39 7.85 -0.21 -6.11
CA GLN A 39 9.06 0.35 -6.74
C GLN A 39 10.13 0.74 -5.71
N ARG A 40 9.73 1.07 -4.47
CA ARG A 40 10.63 1.33 -3.34
C ARG A 40 11.09 0.06 -2.61
N GLY A 41 10.76 -1.12 -3.14
CA GLY A 41 11.14 -2.42 -2.58
C GLY A 41 10.26 -2.90 -1.42
N VAL A 42 9.08 -2.33 -1.22
CA VAL A 42 8.13 -2.81 -0.22
C VAL A 42 7.49 -4.11 -0.71
N LYS A 43 7.51 -5.16 0.12
CA LYS A 43 6.82 -6.41 -0.18
C LYS A 43 5.33 -6.30 0.17
N VAL A 44 4.46 -6.42 -0.83
CA VAL A 44 3.01 -6.27 -0.67
C VAL A 44 2.32 -7.62 -0.60
N PHE A 45 1.36 -7.74 0.32
CA PHE A 45 0.43 -8.86 0.43
C PHE A 45 -0.99 -8.30 0.31
N SER A 46 -1.81 -8.90 -0.54
CA SER A 46 -3.24 -8.56 -0.65
C SER A 46 -4.07 -9.69 -0.06
N VAL A 47 -5.08 -9.34 0.74
CA VAL A 47 -6.05 -10.26 1.32
C VAL A 47 -7.44 -9.73 0.98
N ASN A 48 -8.16 -10.48 0.15
CA ASN A 48 -9.56 -10.19 -0.18
C ASN A 48 -10.48 -11.02 0.72
N CYS A 49 -11.51 -10.38 1.25
CA CYS A 49 -12.49 -11.03 2.11
C CYS A 49 -13.44 -11.95 1.34
N THR A 50 -13.77 -11.59 0.09
CA THR A 50 -14.69 -12.34 -0.79
C THR A 50 -14.23 -12.36 -2.23
#